data_AF-A0A6N9QGN5-F1
#
_entry.id   AF-A0A6N9QGN5-F1
#
_cell.length_a   1.000
_cell.length_b   1.000
_cell.length_c   1.000
_cell.angle_alpha   90.00
_cell.angle_beta   90.00
_cell.angle_gamma   90.00
#
_symmetry.space_group_name_H-M   'P 1'
#
loop_
_entity.id
_entity.type
_entity.pdbx_description
1 polymer ?
#
loop_
_entity_poly.entity_id
_entity_poly.type
_entity_poly.pdbx_seq_one_letter_code
_entity_poly.pdbx_strand_id
1 'polypeptide(L)'
;MKKRSETVKAFLDLLDESVKLLPMAEERLKREDDLTRDLLHAIELGTGYKERNKHATLLAQNRRDRRDCKDAIEELNLLTAWALKNSGAVNQLKQVLGELRKAEKHHENRHYNPRVLKE
;
A
#
# COMPACT_ATOMS: atom_id res chain seq x y z
N MET A 1 -20.44 9.21 12.06
CA MET A 1 -20.22 7.78 11.75
C MET A 1 -19.69 7.70 10.33
N LYS A 2 -18.55 7.04 10.09
CA LYS A 2 -17.94 6.96 8.74
C LYS A 2 -18.94 6.32 7.76
N LYS A 3 -19.09 6.89 6.56
CA LYS A 3 -20.02 6.33 5.56
C LYS A 3 -19.54 4.95 5.12
N ARG A 4 -20.46 4.05 4.76
CA ARG A 4 -20.06 2.70 4.35
C ARG A 4 -19.30 2.77 3.03
N SER A 5 -19.71 3.68 2.15
CA SER A 5 -19.00 3.96 0.90
C SER A 5 -17.56 4.42 1.12
N GLU A 6 -17.26 5.18 2.17
CA GLU A 6 -15.89 5.63 2.48
C GLU A 6 -14.99 4.47 2.87
N THR A 7 -15.49 3.52 3.66
CA THR A 7 -14.73 2.32 4.04
C THR A 7 -14.47 1.42 2.82
N VAL A 8 -15.49 1.18 1.99
CA VAL A 8 -15.33 0.38 0.76
C VAL A 8 -14.37 1.07 -0.21
N LYS A 9 -14.46 2.40 -0.35
CA LYS A 9 -13.52 3.17 -1.16
C LYS A 9 -12.10 3.03 -0.64
N ALA A 10 -11.88 3.21 0.67
CA ALA A 10 -10.55 3.09 1.25
C ALA A 10 -9.91 1.71 1.02
N PHE A 11 -10.70 0.64 1.06
CA PHE A 11 -10.22 -0.69 0.72
C PHE A 11 -9.88 -0.84 -0.77
N LEU A 12 -10.73 -0.33 -1.67
CA LEU A 12 -10.43 -0.34 -3.11
C LEU A 12 -9.20 0.50 -3.45
N ASP A 13 -9.03 1.65 -2.80
CA ASP A 13 -7.85 2.52 -2.94
C ASP A 13 -6.60 1.79 -2.43
N LEU A 14 -6.67 1.07 -1.29
CA LEU A 14 -5.57 0.22 -0.79
C LEU A 14 -5.15 -0.85 -1.80
N LEU A 15 -6.09 -1.55 -2.44
CA LEU A 15 -5.76 -2.57 -3.45
C LEU A 15 -5.07 -1.97 -4.66
N ASP A 16 -5.55 -0.82 -5.16
CA ASP A 16 -4.95 -0.13 -6.30
C ASP A 16 -3.55 0.44 -5.97
N GLU A 17 -3.40 1.00 -4.76
CA GLU A 17 -2.13 1.47 -4.24
C GLU A 17 -1.13 0.32 -4.06
N SER A 18 -1.58 -0.84 -3.56
CA SER A 18 -0.70 -1.99 -3.37
C SER A 18 -0.05 -2.46 -4.67
N VAL A 19 -0.83 -2.51 -5.76
CA VAL A 19 -0.35 -2.88 -7.10
C VAL A 19 0.71 -1.89 -7.60
N LYS A 20 0.59 -0.60 -7.25
CA LYS A 20 1.53 0.46 -7.65
C LYS A 20 2.79 0.48 -6.80
N LEU A 21 2.66 0.27 -5.49
CA LEU A 21 3.76 0.34 -4.53
C LEU A 21 4.67 -0.88 -4.60
N LEU A 22 4.14 -2.05 -4.95
CA LEU A 22 4.92 -3.29 -5.03
C LEU A 22 6.20 -3.14 -5.89
N PRO A 23 6.14 -2.72 -7.17
CA PRO A 23 7.34 -2.58 -8.00
C PRO A 23 8.32 -1.51 -7.45
N MET A 24 7.81 -0.46 -6.80
CA MET A 24 8.65 0.57 -6.18
C MET A 24 9.41 0.01 -4.97
N ALA A 25 8.74 -0.82 -4.16
CA ALA A 25 9.36 -1.49 -3.02
C ALA A 25 10.42 -2.50 -3.48
N GLU A 26 10.15 -3.26 -4.55
CA GLU A 26 11.11 -4.17 -5.18
C GLU A 26 12.35 -3.44 -5.72
N GLU A 27 12.16 -2.30 -6.40
CA GLU A 27 13.28 -1.47 -6.87
C GLU A 27 14.10 -0.93 -5.70
N ARG A 28 13.43 -0.48 -4.63
CA ARG A 28 14.11 -0.02 -3.41
C ARG A 28 14.90 -1.15 -2.76
N LEU A 29 14.33 -2.35 -2.62
CA LEU A 29 15.04 -3.50 -2.06
C LEU A 29 16.31 -3.81 -2.88
N LYS A 30 16.22 -3.75 -4.22
CA LYS A 30 17.38 -3.94 -5.09
C LYS A 30 18.48 -2.91 -4.82
N ARG A 31 18.12 -1.63 -4.66
CA ARG A 31 19.10 -0.60 -4.27
C ARG A 31 19.73 -0.89 -2.91
N GLU A 32 18.95 -1.31 -1.92
CA GLU A 32 19.50 -1.64 -0.60
C GLU A 32 20.42 -2.87 -0.63
N ASP A 33 20.14 -3.86 -1.49
CA ASP A 33 21.01 -5.00 -1.76
C ASP A 33 22.33 -4.56 -2.42
N ASP A 34 22.27 -3.68 -3.43
CA ASP A 34 23.47 -3.12 -4.07
C ASP A 34 24.31 -2.30 -3.08
N LEU A 35 23.66 -1.47 -2.26
CA LEU A 35 24.32 -0.70 -1.20
C LEU A 35 24.95 -1.60 -0.13
N THR A 36 24.30 -2.72 0.21
CA THR A 36 24.88 -3.72 1.13
C THR A 36 26.23 -4.21 0.61
N ARG A 37 26.30 -4.56 -0.68
CA ARG A 37 27.53 -5.04 -1.34
C ARG A 37 28.61 -3.97 -1.32
N ASP A 38 28.28 -2.74 -1.67
CA ASP A 38 29.24 -1.64 -1.71
C ASP A 38 29.79 -1.31 -0.32
N LEU A 39 28.94 -1.30 0.71
CA LEU A 39 29.36 -1.08 2.09
C LEU A 39 30.25 -2.21 2.61
N LEU A 40 29.95 -3.46 2.27
CA LEU A 40 30.80 -4.60 2.62
C LEU A 40 32.18 -4.50 1.94
N HIS A 41 32.22 -4.23 0.64
CA HIS A 41 33.48 -4.00 -0.08
C HIS A 41 34.30 -2.85 0.55
N ALA A 42 33.66 -1.74 0.91
CA ALA A 42 34.35 -0.62 1.54
C ALA A 42 34.92 -0.97 2.93
N ILE A 43 34.25 -1.85 3.68
CA ILE A 43 34.76 -2.36 4.96
C ILE A 43 35.92 -3.34 4.75
N GLU A 44 35.80 -4.24 3.78
CA GLU A 44 36.77 -5.32 3.52
C GLU A 44 38.06 -4.82 2.89
N LEU A 45 37.95 -3.92 1.89
CA LEU A 45 39.08 -3.41 1.10
C LEU A 45 39.57 -2.03 1.57
N GLY A 46 38.89 -1.40 2.53
CA GLY A 46 39.24 -0.07 3.03
C GLY A 46 40.56 -0.04 3.82
N THR A 47 41.35 1.01 3.62
CA THR A 47 42.70 1.15 4.19
C THR A 47 42.73 1.79 5.58
N GLY A 48 41.63 2.40 6.06
CA GLY A 48 41.59 3.17 7.30
C GLY A 48 40.52 2.71 8.30
N TYR A 49 40.88 2.62 9.59
CA TYR A 49 39.96 2.25 10.68
C TYR A 49 38.70 3.13 10.74
N LYS A 50 38.87 4.46 10.66
CA LYS A 50 37.76 5.42 10.78
C LYS A 50 36.72 5.25 9.67
N GLU A 51 37.16 5.07 8.43
CA GLU A 51 36.27 4.84 7.29
C GLU A 51 35.55 3.49 7.41
N ARG A 52 36.26 2.42 7.80
CA ARG A 52 35.63 1.11 8.04
C ARG A 52 34.55 1.18 9.12
N ASN A 53 34.80 1.88 10.22
CA ASN A 53 33.83 2.04 11.30
C ASN A 53 32.57 2.81 10.85
N LYS A 54 32.76 3.87 10.06
CA LYS A 54 31.65 4.61 9.43
C LYS A 54 30.81 3.72 8.53
N HIS A 55 31.44 2.96 7.64
CA HIS A 55 30.73 2.04 6.75
C HIS A 55 30.02 0.90 7.50
N ALA A 56 30.61 0.39 8.58
CA ALA A 56 29.96 -0.60 9.44
C ALA A 56 28.67 -0.05 10.10
N THR A 57 28.69 1.22 10.49
CA THR A 57 27.50 1.89 11.04
C THR A 57 26.41 2.06 9.98
N LEU A 58 26.79 2.48 8.77
CA LEU A 58 25.86 2.60 7.64
C LEU A 58 25.29 1.24 7.22
N LEU A 59 26.10 0.17 7.27
CA LEU A 59 25.66 -1.19 6.97
C LEU A 59 24.59 -1.66 7.96
N ALA A 60 24.74 -1.33 9.24
CA ALA A 60 23.73 -1.66 10.24
C ALA A 60 22.40 -0.94 10.00
N GLN A 61 22.42 0.29 9.46
CA GLN A 61 21.21 1.03 9.10
C GLN A 61 20.58 0.47 7.82
N ASN A 62 21.37 0.33 6.75
CA ASN A 62 20.94 -0.25 5.47
C ASN A 62 20.31 -1.64 5.65
N ARG A 63 20.82 -2.49 6.56
CA ARG A 63 20.21 -3.79 6.86
C ARG A 63 18.82 -3.69 7.51
N ARG A 64 18.52 -2.63 8.25
CA ARG A 64 17.17 -2.36 8.78
C ARG A 64 16.26 -1.89 7.67
N ASP A 65 16.70 -0.90 6.90
CA ASP A 65 15.93 -0.36 5.78
C ASP A 65 15.58 -1.45 4.76
N ARG A 66 16.53 -2.36 4.50
CA ARG A 66 16.34 -3.57 3.69
C ARG A 66 15.28 -4.51 4.27
N ARG A 67 15.24 -4.70 5.58
CA ARG A 67 14.24 -5.54 6.25
C ARG A 67 12.85 -4.91 6.10
N ASP A 68 12.74 -3.61 6.35
CA ASP A 68 11.47 -2.87 6.18
C ASP A 68 10.96 -2.99 4.73
N CYS A 69 11.85 -2.96 3.73
CA CYS A 69 11.47 -3.20 2.33
C CYS A 69 10.94 -4.62 2.11
N LYS A 70 11.57 -5.64 2.72
CA LYS A 70 11.10 -7.03 2.61
C LYS A 70 9.73 -7.24 3.24
N ASP A 71 9.54 -6.70 4.45
CA ASP A 71 8.28 -6.80 5.18
C ASP A 71 7.16 -6.13 4.37
N ALA A 72 7.43 -4.94 3.80
CA ALA A 72 6.48 -4.25 2.91
C ALA A 72 6.18 -5.06 1.64
N ILE A 73 7.20 -5.63 0.98
CA ILE A 73 7.00 -6.47 -0.23
C ILE A 73 6.15 -7.70 0.09
N GLU A 74 6.33 -8.32 1.25
CA GLU A 74 5.55 -9.48 1.67
C GLU A 74 4.06 -9.12 1.79
N GLU A 75 3.73 -8.04 2.51
CA GLU A 75 2.35 -7.56 2.65
C GLU A 75 1.74 -7.14 1.30
N LEU A 76 2.48 -6.36 0.51
CA LEU A 76 2.03 -5.86 -0.80
C LEU A 76 1.80 -6.99 -1.79
N ASN A 77 2.62 -8.05 -1.75
CA ASN A 77 2.44 -9.22 -2.60
C ASN A 77 1.13 -9.95 -2.30
N LEU A 78 0.77 -10.13 -1.03
CA LEU A 78 -0.48 -10.79 -0.65
C LEU A 78 -1.69 -10.05 -1.22
N LEU A 79 -1.70 -8.71 -1.07
CA LEU A 79 -2.78 -7.85 -1.57
C LEU A 79 -2.83 -7.83 -3.10
N THR A 80 -1.67 -7.64 -3.73
CA THR A 80 -1.54 -7.55 -5.19
C THR A 80 -1.91 -8.87 -5.87
N ALA A 81 -1.40 -10.00 -5.37
CA ALA A 81 -1.70 -11.32 -5.90
C ALA A 81 -3.20 -11.63 -5.83
N TRP A 82 -3.84 -11.30 -4.70
CA TRP A 82 -5.29 -11.46 -4.57
C TRP A 82 -6.05 -10.55 -5.52
N ALA A 83 -5.70 -9.26 -5.60
CA ALA A 83 -6.39 -8.29 -6.44
C ALA A 83 -6.32 -8.63 -7.93
N LEU A 84 -5.14 -9.04 -8.41
CA LEU A 84 -4.91 -9.43 -9.81
C LEU A 84 -5.67 -10.72 -10.14
N LYS A 85 -5.62 -11.73 -9.26
CA LYS A 85 -6.36 -12.99 -9.44
C LYS A 85 -7.88 -12.80 -9.43
N ASN A 86 -8.37 -11.82 -8.67
CA ASN A 86 -9.80 -11.58 -8.45
C ASN A 86 -10.28 -10.25 -9.06
N SER A 87 -9.72 -9.85 -10.21
CA SER A 87 -10.06 -8.58 -10.86
C SER A 87 -11.57 -8.42 -11.12
N GLY A 88 -12.28 -9.51 -11.41
CA GLY A 88 -13.74 -9.52 -11.52
C GLY A 88 -14.45 -9.13 -10.21
N ALA A 89 -14.01 -9.67 -9.06
CA ALA A 89 -14.55 -9.33 -7.75
C ALA A 89 -14.24 -7.88 -7.36
N VAL A 90 -13.03 -7.39 -7.68
CA VAL A 90 -12.67 -5.97 -7.50
C VAL A 90 -13.59 -5.06 -8.30
N ASN A 91 -13.90 -5.42 -9.56
CA ASN A 91 -14.83 -4.66 -10.39
C ASN A 91 -16.27 -4.70 -9.86
N GLN A 92 -16.73 -5.86 -9.37
CA GLN A 92 -18.03 -5.96 -8.69
C GLN A 92 -18.07 -5.07 -7.43
N LEU A 93 -17.00 -5.03 -6.64
CA LEU A 93 -16.94 -4.18 -5.46
C LEU A 93 -16.95 -2.68 -5.82
N LYS A 94 -16.35 -2.28 -6.95
CA LYS A 94 -16.48 -0.91 -7.50
C LYS A 94 -17.92 -0.57 -7.89
N GLN A 95 -18.67 -1.53 -8.43
CA GLN A 95 -20.11 -1.34 -8.73
C GLN A 95 -20.92 -1.16 -7.45
N VAL A 96 -20.70 -2.04 -6.45
CA VAL A 96 -21.33 -1.93 -5.12
C VAL A 96 -21.02 -0.59 -4.46
N LEU A 97 -19.79 -0.08 -4.57
CA LEU A 97 -19.44 1.26 -4.09
C LEU A 97 -20.29 2.36 -4.75
N GLY A 98 -20.54 2.25 -6.06
CA GLY A 98 -21.41 3.16 -6.79
C GLY A 98 -22.86 3.12 -6.28
N GLU A 99 -23.39 1.92 -6.03
CA GLU A 99 -24.74 1.74 -5.46
C GLU A 99 -24.85 2.28 -4.04
N LEU A 100 -23.85 2.03 -3.18
CA LEU A 100 -23.78 2.59 -1.83
C LEU A 100 -23.83 4.11 -1.85
N ARG A 101 -23.06 4.75 -2.73
CA ARG A 101 -23.08 6.22 -2.87
C ARG A 101 -24.44 6.74 -3.31
N LYS A 102 -25.14 6.04 -4.20
CA LYS A 102 -26.51 6.40 -4.62
C LYS A 102 -27.50 6.28 -3.46
N ALA A 103 -27.44 5.17 -2.72
CA ALA A 103 -28.30 4.94 -1.56
C ALA A 103 -28.05 5.97 -0.45
N GLU A 104 -26.78 6.25 -0.13
CA GLU A 104 -26.41 7.28 0.85
C GLU A 104 -26.91 8.68 0.43
N LYS A 105 -26.74 9.05 -0.85
CA LYS A 105 -27.28 10.31 -1.38
C LYS A 105 -28.81 10.36 -1.33
N HIS A 106 -29.48 9.24 -1.58
CA HIS A 106 -30.93 9.15 -1.45
C HIS A 106 -31.38 9.34 0.01
N HIS A 107 -30.67 8.75 0.97
CA HIS A 107 -30.97 8.92 2.40
C HIS A 107 -30.83 10.39 2.85
N GLU A 108 -29.84 11.11 2.34
CA GLU A 108 -29.65 12.54 2.61
C GLU A 108 -30.78 13.40 2.05
N ASN A 109 -31.29 13.06 0.87
CA ASN A 109 -32.34 13.81 0.17
C ASN A 109 -33.73 13.17 0.37
N ARG A 110 -33.90 12.35 1.40
CA ARG A 110 -35.13 11.59 1.60
C ARG A 110 -36.24 12.53 2.07
N HIS A 111 -37.23 12.75 1.20
CA HIS A 111 -38.47 13.45 1.55
C HIS A 111 -39.66 12.50 1.53
N TYR A 112 -40.57 12.66 2.49
CA TYR A 112 -41.79 11.86 2.57
C TYR A 112 -42.89 12.55 1.75
N ASN A 113 -43.35 11.87 0.69
CA ASN A 113 -44.53 12.30 -0.05
C ASN A 113 -45.77 11.63 0.57
N PRO A 114 -46.67 12.39 1.23
CA PRO A 114 -47.87 11.83 1.85
C PRO A 114 -48.77 11.22 0.78
N ARG A 115 -49.20 9.98 1.00
CA ARG A 115 -50.08 9.27 0.04
C ARG A 115 -51.57 9.49 0.29
N VAL A 116 -51.93 9.91 1.50
CA VAL A 116 -53.33 9.94 1.98
C VAL A 116 -53.72 11.29 2.59
N LEU A 117 -52.77 12.02 3.19
CA LEU A 117 -53.01 13.37 3.69
C LEU A 117 -52.97 14.34 2.49
N LYS A 118 -54.14 14.86 2.09
CA LYS A 118 -54.26 16.01 1.18
C LYS A 118 -54.39 17.28 2.02
N GLU A 119 -53.72 18.35 1.60
CA GLU A 119 -53.91 19.72 2.14
C GLU A 119 -55.35 20.21 1.93
#